data_AF-A0A836VIQ5-F1
#
_entry.id   AF-A0A836VIQ5-F1
#
_cell.length_a   1.000
_cell.length_b   1.000
_cell.length_c   1.000
_cell.angle_alpha   90.00
_cell.angle_beta   90.00
_cell.angle_gamma   90.00
#
_symmetry.space_group_name_H-M   'P 1'
#
loop_
_entity.id
_entity.type
_entity.pdbx_description
1 polymer ?
#
loop_
_entity_poly.entity_id
_entity_poly.type
_entity_poly.pdbx_seq_one_letter_code
_entity_poly.pdbx_strand_id
1 'polypeptide(L)' 'MSPNGKVAIVTGGGTGIGKSSALALVADGYSVAVSGRRLEPLESTKAEAGDAGSRVLPVQTDVGDPAAVKALFTRTK' A
#
# COMPACT_ATOMS: atom_id res chain seq x y z
N MET A 1 3.35 -14.32 11.97
CA MET A 1 1.98 -13.93 12.36
C MET A 1 1.04 -14.30 11.22
N SER A 2 -0.13 -14.88 11.50
CA SER A 2 -1.08 -15.31 10.47
C SER A 2 -1.74 -14.12 9.77
N PRO A 3 -2.13 -14.21 8.48
CA PRO A 3 -2.92 -13.19 7.81
C PRO A 3 -4.21 -12.91 8.60
N ASN A 4 -4.54 -11.64 8.84
CA ASN A 4 -5.76 -11.27 9.56
C ASN A 4 -7.00 -11.20 8.65
N GLY A 5 -6.83 -11.49 7.36
CA GLY A 5 -7.90 -11.54 6.35
C GLY A 5 -8.41 -10.17 5.90
N LYS A 6 -7.80 -9.06 6.36
CA LYS A 6 -8.23 -7.71 6.03
C LYS A 6 -7.28 -7.02 5.05
N VAL A 7 -7.86 -6.13 4.24
CA VAL A 7 -7.14 -5.27 3.29
C VAL A 7 -7.16 -3.83 3.80
N ALA A 8 -6.01 -3.17 3.77
CA ALA A 8 -5.86 -1.75 4.06
C ALA A 8 -5.35 -0.99 2.82
N ILE A 9 -5.87 0.21 2.60
CA ILE A 9 -5.41 1.12 1.54
C ILE A 9 -4.76 2.32 2.22
N VAL A 10 -3.50 2.61 1.87
CA VAL A 10 -2.73 3.73 2.40
C VAL A 10 -2.34 4.67 1.27
N THR A 11 -3.05 5.80 1.17
CA THR A 11 -2.70 6.89 0.25
C THR A 11 -1.49 7.66 0.77
N GLY A 12 -0.58 8.06 -0.12
CA GLY A 12 0.70 8.63 0.28
C GLY A 12 1.65 7.60 0.91
N GLY A 13 1.43 6.30 0.64
CA GLY A 13 2.13 5.19 1.29
C GLY A 13 3.61 5.05 0.95
N GLY A 14 4.18 5.91 0.09
CA GLY A 14 5.57 5.81 -0.36
C GLY A 14 6.60 6.52 0.52
N THR A 15 6.17 7.42 1.41
CA THR A 15 7.07 8.24 2.24
C THR A 15 6.44 8.62 3.58
N GLY A 16 7.26 9.03 4.56
CA GLY A 16 6.82 9.64 5.82
C GLY A 16 5.80 8.78 6.57
N ILE A 17 4.75 9.42 7.10
CA ILE A 17 3.71 8.78 7.91
C ILE A 17 3.03 7.65 7.13
N GLY A 18 2.69 7.86 5.85
CA GLY A 18 2.03 6.83 5.05
C GLY A 18 2.87 5.56 4.91
N LYS A 19 4.18 5.70 4.68
CA LYS A 19 5.11 4.55 4.66
C LYS A 19 5.12 3.83 6.01
N SER A 20 5.31 4.58 7.11
CA SER A 20 5.33 3.99 8.46
C SER A 20 4.02 3.26 8.80
N SER A 21 2.86 3.83 8.43
CA SER A 21 1.57 3.18 8.60
C SER A 21 1.43 1.90 7.77
N ALA A 22 1.89 1.91 6.51
CA ALA A 22 1.86 0.73 5.66
C ALA A 22 2.71 -0.43 6.21
N LEU A 23 3.92 -0.11 6.69
CA LEU A 23 4.83 -1.08 7.31
C LEU A 23 4.26 -1.64 8.62
N ALA A 24 3.64 -0.80 9.45
CA ALA A 24 2.98 -1.27 10.67
C ALA A 24 1.79 -2.19 10.36
N LEU A 25 0.92 -1.81 9.41
CA LEU A 25 -0.23 -2.62 9.02
C LEU A 25 0.18 -3.97 8.44
N VAL A 26 1.22 -4.01 7.59
CA VAL A 26 1.67 -5.29 7.04
C VAL A 26 2.31 -6.17 8.13
N ALA A 27 3.01 -5.58 9.11
CA ALA A 27 3.49 -6.30 10.29
C ALA A 27 2.34 -6.91 11.12
N ASP A 28 1.21 -6.19 11.24
CA ASP A 28 -0.01 -6.64 11.93
C ASP A 28 -0.87 -7.65 11.13
N GLY A 29 -0.34 -8.17 10.02
CA GLY A 29 -0.99 -9.25 9.25
C GLY A 29 -1.97 -8.79 8.18
N TYR A 30 -2.06 -7.50 7.86
CA TYR A 30 -2.90 -6.98 6.77
C TYR A 30 -2.28 -7.25 5.38
N SER A 31 -3.12 -7.35 4.36
CA SER A 31 -2.71 -7.04 2.98
C SER A 31 -2.84 -5.53 2.77
N VAL A 32 -1.79 -4.87 2.27
CA VAL A 32 -1.71 -3.41 2.23
C VAL A 32 -1.50 -2.94 0.80
N ALA A 33 -2.42 -2.13 0.28
CA ALA A 33 -2.18 -1.37 -0.93
C ALA A 33 -1.61 -0.01 -0.59
N VAL A 34 -0.42 0.31 -1.11
CA VAL A 34 0.18 1.64 -0.97
C VAL A 34 -0.02 2.41 -2.26
N SER A 35 -0.59 3.61 -2.16
CA SER A 35 -0.89 4.43 -3.34
C SER A 35 -0.21 5.80 -3.28
N GLY A 36 0.10 6.34 -4.45
CA GLY A 36 0.75 7.63 -4.61
C GLY A 36 1.15 7.88 -6.06
N ARG A 37 1.50 9.13 -6.38
CA ARG A 37 1.76 9.56 -7.77
C ARG A 37 3.04 9.00 -8.39
N ARG A 38 4.01 8.63 -7.55
CA ARG A 38 5.33 8.10 -7.96
C ARG A 38 5.42 6.63 -7.56
N LEU A 39 5.76 5.76 -8.50
CA LEU A 39 5.83 4.32 -8.26
C LEU A 39 7.07 3.92 -7.45
N GLU A 40 8.22 4.53 -7.73
CA GLU A 40 9.50 4.19 -7.07
C GLU A 40 9.42 4.24 -5.52
N PRO A 41 8.90 5.29 -4.85
CA PRO A 41 8.76 5.29 -3.40
C PRO A 41 7.80 4.19 -2.86
N LEU A 42 6.80 3.79 -3.65
CA LEU A 42 5.88 2.72 -3.28
C LEU A 42 6.57 1.36 -3.34
N GLU A 43 7.39 1.12 -4.36
CA GLU A 43 8.22 -0.09 -4.46
C GLU A 43 9.27 -0.15 -3.35
N SER A 44 9.89 0.98 -2.98
CA SER A 44 10.77 1.06 -1.81
C SER A 44 10.04 0.65 -0.52
N THR A 45 8.79 1.08 -0.34
CA THR A 45 7.98 0.68 0.82
C THR A 45 7.70 -0.82 0.85
N LYS A 46 7.40 -1.41 -0.32
CA LYS A 46 7.24 -2.86 -0.46
C LYS A 46 8.53 -3.62 -0.14
N ALA A 47 9.68 -3.12 -0.61
CA ALA A 47 10.97 -3.73 -0.34
C ALA A 47 11.33 -3.67 1.15
N GLU A 48 11.06 -2.54 1.81
CA GLU A 48 11.29 -2.35 3.25
C GLU A 48 10.40 -3.26 4.13
N ALA A 49 9.27 -3.74 3.62
CA ALA A 49 8.44 -4.73 4.30
C ALA A 49 9.08 -6.13 4.39
N GLY A 50 10.21 -6.37 3.72
CA GLY A 50 10.94 -7.65 3.77
C GLY A 50 10.08 -8.84 3.35
N ASP A 51 10.10 -9.91 4.15
CA ASP A 51 9.30 -11.13 3.90
C ASP A 51 7.79 -10.86 3.78
N ALA A 52 7.31 -9.79 4.43
CA ALA A 52 5.92 -9.35 4.37
C ALA A 52 5.60 -8.55 3.09
N GLY A 53 6.59 -8.18 2.28
CA GLY A 53 6.42 -7.41 1.04
C GLY A 53 5.54 -8.09 -0.01
N SER A 54 5.37 -9.41 0.06
CA SER A 54 4.39 -10.14 -0.75
C SER A 54 2.94 -9.69 -0.52
N ARG A 55 2.64 -9.12 0.64
CA ARG A 55 1.33 -8.56 1.02
C ARG A 55 1.23 -7.05 0.78
N VAL A 56 2.27 -6.42 0.23
CA VAL A 56 2.26 -5.00 -0.13
C VAL A 56 2.04 -4.86 -1.63
N LEU A 57 1.00 -4.14 -2.02
CA LEU A 57 0.62 -3.85 -3.41
C LEU A 57 0.88 -2.36 -3.74
N PRO A 58 1.93 -2.04 -4.50
CA PRO A 58 2.15 -0.71 -5.05
C PRO A 58 1.12 -0.39 -6.14
N VAL A 59 0.42 0.74 -5.98
CA VAL A 59 -0.56 1.23 -6.95
C VAL A 59 -0.31 2.71 -7.24
N GLN A 60 0.33 3.01 -8.38
CA GLN A 60 0.45 4.38 -8.83
C GLN A 60 -0.96 4.99 -9.00
N THR A 61 -1.24 6.05 -8.25
CA THR A 61 -2.56 6.68 -8.18
C THR A 61 -2.40 8.18 -7.92
N ASP A 62 -3.09 9.00 -8.71
CA ASP A 62 -3.37 10.38 -8.32
C ASP A 62 -4.74 10.43 -7.63
N VAL A 63 -4.77 10.76 -6.34
CA VAL A 63 -6.01 10.81 -5.56
C VAL A 63 -6.87 12.02 -5.91
N GLY A 64 -6.34 13.00 -6.65
CA GLY A 64 -7.10 14.11 -7.21
C GLY A 64 -7.95 13.72 -8.43
N ASP A 65 -7.70 12.54 -9.02
CA ASP A 65 -8.47 12.00 -10.15
C ASP A 65 -9.46 10.92 -9.65
N PRO A 66 -10.79 11.18 -9.69
CA PRO A 66 -11.81 10.20 -9.29
C PRO A 66 -11.74 8.88 -10.07
N ALA A 67 -11.33 8.90 -11.35
CA ALA A 67 -11.20 7.68 -12.15
C ALA A 67 -10.02 6.83 -11.66
N ALA A 68 -8.88 7.46 -11.35
CA ALA A 68 -7.73 6.79 -10.74
C ALA A 68 -8.08 6.20 -9.36
N VAL A 69 -8.84 6.91 -8.53
CA VAL A 69 -9.33 6.39 -7.25
C VAL A 69 -10.20 5.14 -7.46
N LYS A 70 -11.14 5.16 -8.40
CA LYS A 70 -11.97 3.98 -8.73
C LYS A 70 -11.11 2.80 -9.21
N ALA A 71 -10.09 3.06 -10.01
CA ALA A 71 -9.14 2.04 -10.47
C ALA A 71 -8.32 1.44 -9.31
N LEU A 72 -7.90 2.26 -8.33
CA LEU A 72 -7.25 1.80 -7.10
C LEU A 72 -8.14 0.78 -6.36
N PHE A 73 -9.40 1.12 -6.07
CA PHE A 73 -10.32 0.20 -5.39
C PHE A 73 -10.57 -1.09 -6.18
N THR A 74 -10.58 -1.04 -7.51
CA THR A 74 -10.77 -2.23 -8.35
C THR A 74 -9.60 -3.22 -8.23
N ARG A 75 -8.38 -2.70 -8.02
CA ARG A 75 -7.15 -3.50 -7.84
C ARG A 75 -6.98 -4.06 -6.44
N THR A 76 -7.76 -3.59 -5.46
CA THR A 76 -7.66 -4.00 -4.05
C THR A 76 -8.87 -4.83 -3.65
N LYS A 77 -8.72 -6.15 -3.55
CA LYS A 77 -9.75 -7.10 -3.13
C LYS A 77 -9.18 -8.14 -2.19
#